data_AF-A0A6G3UM98-F1
#
_entry.id   AF-A0A6G3UM98-F1
#
_cell.length_a   1.000
_cell.length_b   1.000
_cell.length_c   1.000
_cell.angle_alpha   90.00
_cell.angle_beta   90.00
_cell.angle_gamma   90.00
#
_symmetry.space_group_name_H-M   'P 1'
#
loop_
_entity.id
_entity.type
_entity.pdbx_description
1 polymer ?
#
loop_
_entity_poly.entity_id
_entity_poly.type
_entity_poly.pdbx_seq_one_letter_code
_entity_poly.pdbx_strand_id
1 'polypeptide(L)'
;PPPAAPPARPGQPAQPVAGDATGWSMDERLYNQVWGMFEDLARAVAAYRSAVDFAESRMDQELERTLSDPRSRIGGAGDRAREEARAKRDELTARARESLDRDLAQLAAESAVVEPALPAPYAGWDNPVWHGYRVPMEIPMALRIGDLHLPESADLRIPLLVRLPLERGMWIDSGRTASEAAALAGPDQLRRLAMETAVLHAARLLAVYPPNEFTVHVIDPAGSAAGALAPLVRSGVLPSPPATGAQGVSSVLAHLTRRVDLVQMAIRAGAADSLPPDLDPAEQLLIVNDFPHGFDDRAVTQLRYLADEGPSVGVHLMMVADREEASEYGPVLDPLWRSLLRVTPVADDHLADPWVGHAWTYEPPRTPPGSAVLDDVLARVAHARRTGHR
;
A
#
# COMPACT_ATOMS: atom_id res chain seq x y z
N PRO A 1 -10.31 19.04 24.40
CA PRO A 1 -8.99 18.49 24.78
C PRO A 1 -9.09 16.97 24.98
N PRO A 2 -8.24 16.15 24.34
CA PRO A 2 -8.12 14.75 24.73
C PRO A 2 -7.65 14.68 26.19
N PRO A 3 -8.02 13.62 26.94
CA PRO A 3 -7.53 13.44 28.29
C PRO A 3 -6.00 13.34 28.27
N ALA A 4 -5.34 14.15 29.10
CA ALA A 4 -3.89 14.06 29.28
C ALA A 4 -3.55 12.68 29.84
N ALA A 5 -2.56 12.02 29.23
CA ALA A 5 -2.07 10.74 29.74
C ALA A 5 -1.59 10.91 31.19
N PRO A 6 -1.87 9.95 32.08
CA PRO A 6 -1.36 10.00 33.45
C PRO A 6 0.19 10.02 33.43
N PRO A 7 0.83 10.81 34.30
CA PRO A 7 2.30 10.91 34.30
C PRO A 7 2.93 9.54 34.57
N ALA A 8 3.97 9.20 33.79
CA ALA A 8 4.71 7.97 33.95
C ALA A 8 5.27 7.85 35.37
N ARG A 9 5.17 6.65 35.97
CA ARG A 9 5.78 6.38 37.27
C ARG A 9 7.30 6.48 37.15
N PRO A 10 8.01 7.06 38.14
CA PRO A 10 9.47 7.16 38.07
C PRO A 10 10.11 5.78 37.84
N GLY A 11 10.89 5.65 36.76
CA GLY A 11 11.58 4.41 36.40
C GLY A 11 10.78 3.42 35.55
N GLN A 12 9.53 3.73 35.16
CA GLN A 12 8.80 2.96 34.15
C GLN A 12 8.76 3.72 32.82
N PRO A 13 8.99 3.05 31.67
CA PRO A 13 8.75 3.67 30.37
C PRO A 13 7.28 4.13 30.30
N ALA A 14 7.06 5.30 29.70
CA ALA A 14 5.71 5.80 29.49
C ALA A 14 4.91 4.79 28.66
N GLN A 15 3.64 4.56 29.02
CA GLN A 15 2.78 3.70 28.22
C GLN A 15 2.48 4.40 26.88
N PRO A 16 2.57 3.69 25.75
CA PRO A 16 2.20 4.26 24.46
C PRO A 16 0.75 4.74 24.47
N VAL A 17 0.50 5.86 23.81
CA VAL A 17 -0.83 6.46 23.65
C VAL A 17 -1.08 6.70 22.16
N ALA A 18 -2.27 6.38 21.69
CA ALA A 18 -2.67 6.66 20.31
C ALA A 18 -2.84 8.17 20.10
N GLY A 19 -2.24 8.70 19.03
CA GLY A 19 -2.21 10.11 18.70
C GLY A 19 -1.25 10.94 19.56
N ASP A 20 -0.19 10.33 20.09
CA ASP A 20 0.84 11.02 20.90
C ASP A 20 1.90 11.73 20.05
N ALA A 21 2.00 11.40 18.76
CA ALA A 21 2.85 12.14 17.83
C ALA A 21 2.41 13.61 17.69
N THR A 22 3.31 14.46 17.20
CA THR A 22 3.03 15.87 16.94
C THR A 22 2.07 16.04 15.76
N GLY A 23 1.21 17.06 15.82
CA GLY A 23 0.24 17.36 14.77
C GLY A 23 -0.88 18.28 15.26
N TRP A 24 -1.60 18.87 14.31
CA TRP A 24 -2.64 19.88 14.55
C TRP A 24 -4.02 19.25 14.75
N SER A 25 -4.24 18.06 14.18
CA SER A 25 -5.49 17.30 14.30
C SER A 25 -5.23 15.88 14.84
N MET A 26 -6.28 15.18 15.26
CA MET A 26 -6.15 13.76 15.61
C MET A 26 -5.73 12.92 14.40
N ASP A 27 -6.27 13.25 13.22
CA ASP A 27 -5.98 12.58 11.96
C ASP A 27 -4.49 12.66 11.62
N GLU A 28 -3.91 13.86 11.72
CA GLU A 28 -2.50 14.11 11.46
C GLU A 28 -1.59 13.41 12.47
N ARG A 29 -1.95 13.44 13.75
CA ARG A 29 -1.15 12.78 14.80
C ARG A 29 -1.12 11.27 14.63
N LEU A 30 -2.23 10.64 14.29
CA LEU A 30 -2.26 9.18 14.05
C LEU A 30 -1.45 8.79 12.82
N TYR A 31 -1.55 9.56 11.73
CA TYR A 31 -0.71 9.35 10.55
C TYR A 31 0.79 9.49 10.88
N ASN A 32 1.17 10.55 11.59
CA ASN A 32 2.57 10.79 11.98
C ASN A 32 3.09 9.69 12.92
N GLN A 33 2.22 9.14 13.77
CA GLN A 33 2.58 8.03 14.64
C GLN A 33 2.84 6.73 13.86
N VAL A 34 1.96 6.38 12.92
CA VAL A 34 2.18 5.23 12.03
C VAL A 34 3.47 5.41 11.21
N TRP A 35 3.72 6.62 10.72
CA TRP A 35 4.97 6.94 10.02
C TRP A 35 6.21 6.81 10.92
N GLY A 36 6.12 7.26 12.17
CA GLY A 36 7.19 7.10 13.16
C GLY A 36 7.50 5.63 13.45
N MET A 37 6.46 4.79 13.62
CA MET A 37 6.63 3.35 13.81
C MET A 37 7.34 2.68 12.61
N PHE A 38 7.00 3.10 11.38
CA PHE A 38 7.68 2.64 10.16
C PHE A 38 9.17 2.99 10.17
N GLU A 39 9.50 4.25 10.46
CA GLU A 39 10.89 4.75 10.56
C GLU A 39 11.68 4.02 11.65
N ASP A 40 11.08 3.84 12.82
CA ASP A 40 11.72 3.23 13.97
C ASP A 40 12.02 1.74 13.72
N LEU A 41 11.09 1.02 13.10
CA LEU A 41 11.32 -0.37 12.70
C LEU A 41 12.42 -0.48 11.64
N ALA A 42 12.40 0.38 10.63
CA ALA A 42 13.46 0.43 9.61
C ALA A 42 14.85 0.65 10.23
N ARG A 43 14.93 1.59 11.19
CA ARG A 43 16.17 1.95 11.88
C ARG A 43 16.66 0.84 12.81
N ALA A 44 15.77 0.22 13.58
CA ALA A 44 16.11 -0.88 14.48
C ALA A 44 16.66 -2.08 13.70
N VAL A 45 16.00 -2.47 12.60
CA VAL A 45 16.47 -3.57 11.74
C VAL A 45 17.77 -3.20 11.03
N ALA A 46 17.94 -1.96 10.58
CA ALA A 46 19.20 -1.51 9.99
C ALA A 46 20.38 -1.60 10.99
N ALA A 47 20.17 -1.17 12.23
CA ALA A 47 21.17 -1.26 13.29
C ALA A 47 21.53 -2.72 13.60
N TYR A 48 20.53 -3.61 13.67
CA TYR A 48 20.74 -5.04 13.84
C TYR A 48 21.56 -5.65 12.71
N ARG A 49 21.12 -5.51 11.45
CA ARG A 49 21.81 -6.06 10.27
C ARG A 49 23.26 -5.57 10.19
N SER A 50 23.47 -4.26 10.40
CA SER A 50 24.82 -3.67 10.42
C SER A 50 25.72 -4.26 11.51
N ALA A 51 25.16 -4.54 12.69
CA ALA A 51 25.92 -5.14 13.79
C ALA A 51 26.28 -6.62 13.52
N VAL A 52 25.39 -7.36 12.85
CA VAL A 52 25.66 -8.73 12.39
C VAL A 52 26.76 -8.72 11.33
N ASP A 53 26.66 -7.89 10.31
CA ASP A 53 27.67 -7.75 9.25
C ASP A 53 29.05 -7.38 9.83
N PHE A 54 29.07 -6.49 10.82
CA PHE A 54 30.29 -6.14 11.54
C PHE A 54 30.90 -7.33 12.30
N ALA A 55 30.06 -8.13 12.98
CA ALA A 55 30.51 -9.31 13.71
C ALA A 55 31.10 -10.36 12.75
N GLU A 56 30.49 -10.56 11.59
CA GLU A 56 30.98 -11.47 10.54
C GLU A 56 32.31 -10.97 9.94
N SER A 57 32.37 -9.71 9.52
CA SER A 57 33.60 -9.11 8.97
C SER A 57 34.75 -9.18 9.98
N ARG A 58 34.47 -8.96 11.27
CA ARG A 58 35.46 -9.08 12.33
C ARG A 58 35.97 -10.52 12.46
N MET A 59 35.08 -11.51 12.44
CA MET A 59 35.46 -12.92 12.49
C MET A 59 36.38 -13.27 11.31
N ASP A 60 36.01 -12.87 10.09
CA ASP A 60 36.80 -13.15 8.89
C ASP A 60 38.22 -12.55 8.97
N GLN A 61 38.34 -11.31 9.47
CA GLN A 61 39.65 -10.68 9.72
C GLN A 61 40.47 -11.41 10.78
N GLU A 62 39.85 -11.88 11.87
CA GLU A 62 40.55 -12.66 12.90
C GLU A 62 41.00 -14.04 12.36
N LEU A 63 40.20 -14.67 11.50
CA LEU A 63 40.53 -15.93 10.82
C LEU A 63 41.66 -15.78 9.81
N GLU A 64 41.63 -14.73 8.98
CA GLU A 64 42.67 -14.44 8.00
C GLU A 64 44.02 -14.23 8.68
N ARG A 65 44.07 -13.40 9.73
CA ARG A 65 45.28 -13.19 10.54
C ARG A 65 45.82 -14.49 11.12
N THR A 66 44.94 -15.36 11.62
CA THR A 66 45.31 -16.66 12.17
C THR A 66 45.93 -17.55 11.09
N LEU A 67 45.40 -17.55 9.87
CA LEU A 67 45.93 -18.34 8.73
C LEU A 67 47.26 -17.82 8.18
N SER A 68 47.49 -16.50 8.28
CA SER A 68 48.73 -15.85 7.87
C SER A 68 49.90 -16.11 8.82
N ASP A 69 49.67 -16.49 10.08
CA ASP A 69 50.74 -16.81 11.03
C ASP A 69 51.29 -18.24 10.80
N PRO A 70 52.56 -18.43 10.41
CA PRO A 70 53.13 -19.77 10.24
C PRO A 70 53.16 -20.61 11.53
N ARG A 71 53.17 -19.98 12.71
CA ARG A 71 53.23 -20.67 14.02
C ARG A 71 51.89 -21.29 14.40
N SER A 72 50.78 -20.78 13.87
CA SER A 72 49.44 -21.32 14.12
C SER A 72 49.16 -22.61 13.35
N ARG A 73 50.03 -22.99 12.39
CA ARG A 73 49.93 -24.21 11.57
C ARG A 73 50.45 -25.47 12.28
N ILE A 74 51.23 -25.32 13.34
CA ILE A 74 51.85 -26.44 14.06
C ILE A 74 51.32 -26.46 15.50
N GLY A 75 50.21 -27.18 15.73
CA GLY A 75 49.57 -27.40 17.04
C GLY A 75 48.18 -26.77 17.20
N GLY A 76 47.49 -27.05 18.32
CA GLY A 76 46.09 -26.63 18.59
C GLY A 76 45.88 -25.14 18.91
N ALA A 77 46.86 -24.27 18.65
CA ALA A 77 46.72 -22.83 18.86
C ALA A 77 45.83 -22.18 17.79
N GLY A 78 45.93 -22.63 16.53
CA GLY A 78 45.06 -22.17 15.45
C GLY A 78 43.59 -22.54 15.69
N ASP A 79 43.32 -23.74 16.17
CA ASP A 79 41.94 -24.20 16.45
C ASP A 79 41.29 -23.36 17.56
N ARG A 80 42.01 -23.12 18.67
CA ARG A 80 41.53 -22.23 19.74
C ARG A 80 41.25 -20.80 19.26
N ALA A 81 42.12 -20.23 18.42
CA ALA A 81 41.90 -18.90 17.87
C ALA A 81 40.65 -18.83 16.98
N ARG A 82 40.35 -19.89 16.21
CA ARG A 82 39.11 -19.97 15.41
C ARG A 82 37.88 -20.10 16.29
N GLU A 83 37.95 -20.90 17.35
CA GLU A 83 36.87 -21.05 18.33
C GLU A 83 36.59 -19.72 19.05
N GLU A 84 37.64 -19.02 19.49
CA GLU A 84 37.52 -17.70 20.12
C GLU A 84 36.91 -16.66 19.16
N ALA A 85 37.32 -16.63 17.89
CA ALA A 85 36.77 -15.71 16.89
C ALA A 85 35.27 -15.97 16.65
N ARG A 86 34.86 -17.26 16.56
CA ARG A 86 33.45 -17.66 16.44
C ARG A 86 32.65 -17.27 17.69
N ALA A 87 33.19 -17.51 18.88
CA ALA A 87 32.53 -17.16 20.13
C ALA A 87 32.31 -15.64 20.26
N LYS A 88 33.28 -14.80 19.86
CA LYS A 88 33.11 -13.34 19.83
C LYS A 88 32.05 -12.89 18.84
N ARG A 89 32.01 -13.49 17.64
CA ARG A 89 30.95 -13.22 16.66
C ARG A 89 29.59 -13.55 17.28
N ASP A 90 29.45 -14.73 17.87
CA ASP A 90 28.19 -15.15 18.52
C ASP A 90 27.77 -14.19 19.63
N GLU A 91 28.70 -13.75 20.46
CA GLU A 91 28.44 -12.78 21.51
C GLU A 91 27.98 -11.41 20.96
N LEU A 92 28.57 -10.93 19.87
CA LEU A 92 28.18 -9.67 19.23
C LEU A 92 26.80 -9.79 18.57
N THR A 93 26.56 -10.86 17.82
CA THR A 93 25.26 -11.14 17.19
C THR A 93 24.16 -11.31 18.24
N ALA A 94 24.42 -12.00 19.36
CA ALA A 94 23.46 -12.15 20.44
C ALA A 94 23.11 -10.80 21.08
N ARG A 95 24.10 -9.95 21.36
CA ARG A 95 23.85 -8.58 21.89
C ARG A 95 23.07 -7.70 20.91
N ALA A 96 23.37 -7.80 19.62
CA ALA A 96 22.61 -7.09 18.59
C ALA A 96 21.15 -7.56 18.56
N ARG A 97 20.93 -8.88 18.67
CA ARG A 97 19.60 -9.48 18.73
C ARG A 97 18.81 -9.04 19.95
N GLU A 98 19.43 -9.04 21.13
CA GLU A 98 18.81 -8.53 22.37
C GLU A 98 18.38 -7.06 22.25
N SER A 99 19.16 -6.23 21.53
CA SER A 99 18.75 -4.85 21.27
C SER A 99 17.53 -4.80 20.37
N LEU A 100 17.54 -5.52 19.25
CA LEU A 100 16.41 -5.58 18.32
C LEU A 100 15.15 -6.09 19.01
N ASP A 101 15.23 -7.15 19.80
CA ASP A 101 14.06 -7.72 20.48
C ASP A 101 13.42 -6.72 21.46
N ARG A 102 14.21 -5.82 22.09
CA ARG A 102 13.67 -4.73 22.92
C ARG A 102 12.96 -3.68 22.09
N ASP A 103 13.54 -3.27 20.96
CA ASP A 103 12.94 -2.27 20.06
C ASP A 103 11.64 -2.81 19.45
N LEU A 104 11.62 -4.09 19.03
CA LEU A 104 10.42 -4.78 18.55
C LEU A 104 9.34 -4.88 19.63
N ALA A 105 9.70 -5.19 20.88
CA ALA A 105 8.74 -5.24 21.97
C ALA A 105 8.11 -3.87 22.26
N GLN A 106 8.88 -2.79 22.13
CA GLN A 106 8.37 -1.42 22.25
C GLN A 106 7.39 -1.11 21.11
N LEU A 107 7.77 -1.38 19.86
CA LEU A 107 6.92 -1.14 18.70
C LEU A 107 5.64 -1.98 18.71
N ALA A 108 5.72 -3.23 19.17
CA ALA A 108 4.54 -4.08 19.36
C ALA A 108 3.59 -3.50 20.43
N ALA A 109 4.13 -2.96 21.53
CA ALA A 109 3.32 -2.29 22.55
C ALA A 109 2.66 -1.01 22.02
N GLU A 110 3.34 -0.26 21.14
CA GLU A 110 2.77 0.90 20.48
C GLU A 110 1.68 0.52 19.49
N SER A 111 1.94 -0.46 18.62
CA SER A 111 0.96 -1.00 17.67
C SER A 111 -0.32 -1.47 18.38
N ALA A 112 -0.19 -2.14 19.53
CA ALA A 112 -1.33 -2.61 20.32
C ALA A 112 -2.27 -1.50 20.82
N VAL A 113 -1.79 -0.25 20.92
CA VAL A 113 -2.59 0.91 21.30
C VAL A 113 -3.05 1.71 20.09
N VAL A 114 -2.19 1.86 19.08
CA VAL A 114 -2.46 2.63 17.86
C VAL A 114 -3.48 1.94 16.97
N GLU A 115 -3.30 0.65 16.67
CA GLU A 115 -4.12 -0.09 15.70
C GLU A 115 -5.63 -0.05 16.03
N PRO A 116 -6.07 -0.29 17.29
CA PRO A 116 -7.49 -0.20 17.63
C PRO A 116 -8.05 1.23 17.60
N ALA A 117 -7.20 2.25 17.70
CA ALA A 117 -7.58 3.66 17.71
C ALA A 117 -7.61 4.29 16.30
N LEU A 118 -7.16 3.56 15.27
CA LEU A 118 -7.15 4.05 13.90
C LEU A 118 -8.58 4.33 13.39
N PRO A 119 -8.82 5.50 12.78
CA PRO A 119 -10.10 5.79 12.12
C PRO A 119 -10.25 4.91 10.86
N ALA A 120 -11.47 4.81 10.34
CA ALA A 120 -11.78 3.97 9.18
C ALA A 120 -10.82 4.14 7.97
N PRO A 121 -10.34 5.35 7.60
CA PRO A 121 -9.37 5.50 6.51
C PRO A 121 -8.06 4.72 6.74
N TYR A 122 -7.58 4.64 7.99
CA TYR A 122 -6.31 4.02 8.37
C TYR A 122 -6.46 2.59 8.89
N ALA A 123 -7.65 2.19 9.31
CA ALA A 123 -7.87 0.91 9.94
C ALA A 123 -8.01 -0.24 8.93
N GLY A 124 -7.57 -1.45 9.28
CA GLY A 124 -7.87 -2.69 8.54
C GLY A 124 -9.38 -2.95 8.44
N TRP A 125 -9.82 -3.76 7.47
CA TRP A 125 -11.25 -4.09 7.29
C TRP A 125 -11.84 -4.95 8.42
N ASP A 126 -10.96 -5.57 9.22
CA ASP A 126 -11.26 -6.32 10.43
C ASP A 126 -11.44 -5.42 11.67
N ASN A 127 -11.05 -4.15 11.58
CA ASN A 127 -11.18 -3.23 12.70
C ASN A 127 -12.67 -2.91 13.01
N PRO A 128 -13.10 -2.96 14.28
CA PRO A 128 -14.48 -2.68 14.69
C PRO A 128 -15.02 -1.29 14.30
N VAL A 129 -14.14 -0.32 13.99
CA VAL A 129 -14.52 1.03 13.54
C VAL A 129 -15.48 0.99 12.35
N TRP A 130 -15.38 -0.03 11.49
CA TRP A 130 -16.25 -0.18 10.32
C TRP A 130 -17.71 -0.47 10.67
N HIS A 131 -18.01 -1.08 11.83
CA HIS A 131 -19.40 -1.27 12.27
C HIS A 131 -20.09 0.08 12.56
N GLY A 132 -19.30 1.03 13.09
CA GLY A 132 -19.69 2.41 13.36
C GLY A 132 -19.53 3.36 12.16
N TYR A 133 -19.17 2.85 10.98
CA TYR A 133 -18.83 3.67 9.81
C TYR A 133 -19.91 4.72 9.48
N ARG A 134 -19.46 5.96 9.30
CA ARG A 134 -20.26 7.09 8.82
C ARG A 134 -19.54 7.69 7.62
N VAL A 135 -20.31 8.05 6.60
CA VAL A 135 -19.77 8.74 5.42
C VAL A 135 -19.15 10.07 5.87
N PRO A 136 -17.89 10.34 5.50
CA PRO A 136 -17.18 11.52 5.97
C PRO A 136 -17.72 12.80 5.31
N MET A 137 -17.43 13.94 5.95
CA MET A 137 -17.75 15.27 5.44
C MET A 137 -16.54 15.96 4.80
N GLU A 138 -15.34 15.44 5.05
CA GLU A 138 -14.06 15.96 4.55
C GLU A 138 -13.22 14.79 4.08
N ILE A 139 -12.35 15.01 3.09
CA ILE A 139 -11.38 14.02 2.63
C ILE A 139 -10.32 13.84 3.73
N PRO A 140 -10.05 12.62 4.22
CA PRO A 140 -9.04 12.39 5.23
C PRO A 140 -7.65 12.57 4.65
N MET A 141 -6.66 12.68 5.53
CA MET A 141 -5.30 12.99 5.11
C MET A 141 -4.60 11.86 4.32
N ALA A 142 -4.98 10.61 4.59
CA ALA A 142 -4.45 9.43 3.93
C ALA A 142 -5.46 8.25 3.94
N LEU A 143 -5.07 7.13 3.35
CA LEU A 143 -5.79 5.86 3.48
C LEU A 143 -4.83 4.67 3.52
N ARG A 144 -5.22 3.59 4.22
CA ARG A 144 -4.46 2.33 4.25
C ARG A 144 -4.70 1.50 3.00
N ILE A 145 -3.62 1.10 2.33
CA ILE A 145 -3.63 0.23 1.15
C ILE A 145 -3.04 -1.16 1.42
N GLY A 146 -2.78 -1.51 2.67
CA GLY A 146 -2.22 -2.80 3.05
C GLY A 146 -1.34 -2.64 4.27
N ASP A 147 -0.48 -3.63 4.48
CA ASP A 147 0.46 -3.66 5.61
C ASP A 147 1.87 -3.94 5.12
N LEU A 148 2.83 -3.50 5.93
CA LEU A 148 4.25 -3.75 5.74
C LEU A 148 4.80 -4.51 6.94
N HIS A 149 5.65 -5.49 6.70
CA HIS A 149 6.47 -6.09 7.73
C HIS A 149 7.88 -6.41 7.20
N LEU A 150 8.81 -6.65 8.13
CA LEU A 150 10.14 -7.14 7.83
C LEU A 150 10.30 -8.60 8.27
N PRO A 151 11.21 -9.38 7.67
CA PRO A 151 11.42 -10.79 8.02
C PRO A 151 11.78 -11.01 9.49
N GLU A 152 12.43 -10.03 10.13
CA GLU A 152 12.82 -10.07 11.54
C GLU A 152 11.62 -10.12 12.50
N SER A 153 10.44 -9.65 12.06
CA SER A 153 9.22 -9.62 12.88
C SER A 153 7.97 -9.61 12.00
N ALA A 154 7.59 -10.77 11.46
CA ALA A 154 6.37 -10.91 10.64
C ALA A 154 5.07 -10.57 11.41
N ASP A 155 5.06 -10.73 12.73
CA ASP A 155 3.88 -10.43 13.56
C ASP A 155 3.68 -8.91 13.76
N LEU A 156 4.72 -8.09 13.55
CA LEU A 156 4.64 -6.64 13.67
C LEU A 156 4.34 -6.03 12.30
N ARG A 157 3.05 -5.74 12.07
CA ARG A 157 2.56 -5.13 10.85
C ARG A 157 2.41 -3.62 11.00
N ILE A 158 2.98 -2.89 10.06
CA ILE A 158 2.87 -1.44 9.96
C ILE A 158 1.88 -1.09 8.83
N PRO A 159 0.82 -0.33 9.11
CA PRO A 159 -0.11 0.11 8.07
C PRO A 159 0.59 0.88 6.95
N LEU A 160 0.42 0.44 5.69
CA LEU A 160 0.87 1.20 4.53
C LEU A 160 -0.15 2.28 4.19
N LEU A 161 0.14 3.53 4.56
CA LEU A 161 -0.72 4.68 4.30
C LEU A 161 -0.26 5.46 3.06
N VAL A 162 -1.19 5.81 2.17
CA VAL A 162 -0.96 6.73 1.04
C VAL A 162 -1.75 8.01 1.22
N ARG A 163 -1.16 9.14 0.84
CA ARG A 163 -1.78 10.47 0.93
C ARG A 163 -3.00 10.59 0.02
N LEU A 164 -3.95 11.42 0.46
CA LEU A 164 -5.08 11.86 -0.35
C LEU A 164 -5.01 13.38 -0.62
N PRO A 165 -5.46 13.84 -1.81
CA PRO A 165 -5.78 13.05 -3.01
C PRO A 165 -4.64 12.16 -3.48
N LEU A 166 -4.93 11.09 -4.23
CA LEU A 166 -3.89 10.16 -4.69
C LEU A 166 -2.87 10.90 -5.57
N GLU A 167 -1.59 10.81 -5.23
CA GLU A 167 -0.53 11.43 -6.05
C GLU A 167 -0.17 10.57 -7.26
N ARG A 168 -0.38 9.26 -7.15
CA ARG A 168 -0.07 8.26 -8.18
C ARG A 168 -1.21 7.27 -8.29
N GLY A 169 -1.42 6.77 -9.51
CA GLY A 169 -2.24 5.59 -9.72
C GLY A 169 -1.61 4.34 -9.11
N MET A 170 -2.34 3.23 -9.14
CA MET A 170 -1.90 1.93 -8.64
C MET A 170 -1.78 0.92 -9.77
N TRP A 171 -0.82 0.01 -9.64
CA TRP A 171 -0.73 -1.20 -10.45
C TRP A 171 -0.76 -2.40 -9.51
N ILE A 172 -1.84 -3.17 -9.57
CA ILE A 172 -1.99 -4.44 -8.88
C ILE A 172 -1.46 -5.52 -9.82
N ASP A 173 -0.26 -6.00 -9.52
CA ASP A 173 0.47 -6.94 -10.36
C ASP A 173 -0.17 -8.33 -10.28
N SER A 174 -0.89 -8.72 -11.33
CA SER A 174 -1.53 -10.05 -11.42
C SER A 174 -0.60 -11.12 -12.02
N GLY A 175 0.64 -10.75 -12.37
CA GLY A 175 1.64 -11.67 -12.90
C GLY A 175 2.25 -12.58 -11.82
N ARG A 176 3.07 -13.53 -12.26
CA ARG A 176 3.83 -14.36 -11.31
C ARG A 176 4.99 -13.55 -10.74
N THR A 177 5.03 -13.44 -9.42
CA THR A 177 6.20 -12.89 -8.72
C THR A 177 7.10 -14.02 -8.21
N ALA A 178 8.31 -13.67 -7.77
CA ALA A 178 9.25 -14.63 -7.18
C ALA A 178 8.84 -15.09 -5.76
N SER A 179 7.79 -14.50 -5.18
CA SER A 179 7.31 -14.83 -3.84
C SER A 179 6.75 -16.25 -3.75
N GLU A 180 6.99 -16.89 -2.60
CA GLU A 180 6.42 -18.20 -2.26
C GLU A 180 4.88 -18.18 -2.31
N ALA A 181 4.25 -17.08 -1.86
CA ALA A 181 2.81 -16.95 -1.88
C ALA A 181 2.24 -16.92 -3.31
N ALA A 182 2.97 -16.30 -4.24
CA ALA A 182 2.60 -16.29 -5.65
C ALA A 182 2.85 -17.65 -6.30
N ALA A 183 3.92 -18.36 -5.93
CA ALA A 183 4.20 -19.71 -6.42
C ALA A 183 3.14 -20.74 -6.01
N LEU A 184 2.54 -20.58 -4.82
CA LEU A 184 1.44 -21.42 -4.32
C LEU A 184 0.09 -21.13 -5.02
N ALA A 185 -0.08 -19.93 -5.58
CA ALA A 185 -1.29 -19.53 -6.28
C ALA A 185 -1.17 -19.81 -7.79
N GLY A 186 -2.22 -20.40 -8.37
CA GLY A 186 -2.31 -20.52 -9.84
C GLY A 186 -2.52 -19.14 -10.52
N PRO A 187 -2.19 -18.97 -11.81
CA PRO A 187 -2.39 -17.72 -12.54
C PRO A 187 -3.82 -17.15 -12.44
N ASP A 188 -4.83 -18.01 -12.58
CA ASP A 188 -6.23 -17.58 -12.51
C ASP A 188 -6.66 -17.21 -11.08
N GLN A 189 -5.99 -17.77 -10.07
CA GLN A 189 -6.19 -17.38 -8.68
C GLN A 189 -5.54 -16.02 -8.40
N LEU A 190 -4.33 -15.77 -8.91
CA LEU A 190 -3.66 -14.48 -8.79
C LEU A 190 -4.47 -13.35 -9.43
N ARG A 191 -4.97 -13.55 -10.66
CA ARG A 191 -5.85 -12.60 -11.35
C ARG A 191 -7.11 -12.28 -10.54
N ARG A 192 -7.75 -13.31 -9.97
CA ARG A 192 -8.94 -13.14 -9.12
C ARG A 192 -8.62 -12.33 -7.86
N LEU A 193 -7.55 -12.70 -7.14
CA LEU A 193 -7.11 -11.98 -5.95
C LEU A 193 -6.72 -10.54 -6.28
N ALA A 194 -6.15 -10.28 -7.46
CA ALA A 194 -5.80 -8.93 -7.91
C ALA A 194 -7.04 -8.06 -8.11
N MET A 195 -8.09 -8.60 -8.73
CA MET A 195 -9.36 -7.88 -8.83
C MET A 195 -10.09 -7.74 -7.49
N GLU A 196 -10.03 -8.73 -6.60
CA GLU A 196 -10.57 -8.60 -5.24
C GLU A 196 -9.87 -7.47 -4.47
N THR A 197 -8.54 -7.40 -4.54
CA THR A 197 -7.73 -6.30 -3.99
C THR A 197 -8.12 -4.94 -4.61
N ALA A 198 -8.30 -4.88 -5.93
CA ALA A 198 -8.75 -3.66 -6.62
C ALA A 198 -10.10 -3.17 -6.10
N VAL A 199 -11.06 -4.10 -5.92
CA VAL A 199 -12.39 -3.81 -5.37
C VAL A 199 -12.31 -3.32 -3.93
N LEU A 200 -11.43 -3.90 -3.10
CA LEU A 200 -11.22 -3.44 -1.73
C LEU A 200 -10.63 -2.03 -1.68
N HIS A 201 -9.68 -1.69 -2.55
CA HIS A 201 -9.15 -0.33 -2.66
C HIS A 201 -10.20 0.67 -3.16
N ALA A 202 -10.94 0.31 -4.21
CA ALA A 202 -12.01 1.15 -4.75
C ALA A 202 -13.13 1.39 -3.73
N ALA A 203 -13.54 0.35 -3.00
CA ALA A 203 -14.54 0.47 -1.94
C ALA A 203 -14.06 1.34 -0.79
N ARG A 204 -12.77 1.24 -0.41
CA ARG A 204 -12.18 2.11 0.61
C ARG A 204 -12.16 3.56 0.14
N LEU A 205 -11.69 3.84 -1.08
CA LEU A 205 -11.71 5.18 -1.67
C LEU A 205 -13.13 5.77 -1.68
N LEU A 206 -14.11 5.00 -2.16
CA LEU A 206 -15.53 5.40 -2.12
C LEU A 206 -16.06 5.66 -0.70
N ALA A 207 -15.54 4.96 0.31
CA ALA A 207 -15.95 5.11 1.70
C ALA A 207 -15.28 6.28 2.44
N VAL A 208 -14.11 6.74 1.97
CA VAL A 208 -13.36 7.80 2.66
C VAL A 208 -13.57 9.18 2.04
N TYR A 209 -14.21 9.27 0.88
CA TYR A 209 -14.60 10.54 0.28
C TYR A 209 -16.01 10.99 0.70
N PRO A 210 -16.26 12.31 0.77
CA PRO A 210 -17.62 12.81 0.95
C PRO A 210 -18.56 12.36 -0.18
N PRO A 211 -19.89 12.37 0.06
CA PRO A 211 -20.86 11.93 -0.93
C PRO A 211 -20.71 12.72 -2.24
N ASN A 212 -20.62 12.00 -3.37
CA ASN A 212 -20.50 12.56 -4.70
C ASN A 212 -19.18 13.30 -4.99
N GLU A 213 -18.14 13.15 -4.15
CA GLU A 213 -16.80 13.70 -4.41
C GLU A 213 -15.82 12.69 -5.03
N PHE A 214 -16.21 11.42 -5.15
CA PHE A 214 -15.41 10.37 -5.80
C PHE A 214 -16.27 9.45 -6.65
N THR A 215 -15.84 9.17 -7.88
CA THR A 215 -16.56 8.33 -8.86
C THR A 215 -15.62 7.25 -9.39
N VAL A 216 -16.14 6.02 -9.55
CA VAL A 216 -15.36 4.87 -10.03
C VAL A 216 -15.91 4.42 -11.39
N HIS A 217 -15.03 4.32 -12.37
CA HIS A 217 -15.28 3.70 -13.68
C HIS A 217 -14.52 2.39 -13.78
N VAL A 218 -15.07 1.43 -14.53
CA VAL A 218 -14.45 0.10 -14.68
C VAL A 218 -14.43 -0.28 -16.15
N ILE A 219 -13.26 -0.73 -16.63
CA ILE A 219 -13.07 -1.39 -17.91
C ILE A 219 -12.74 -2.87 -17.63
N ASP A 220 -13.57 -3.77 -18.16
CA ASP A 220 -13.40 -5.22 -18.07
C ASP A 220 -13.82 -5.86 -19.41
N PRO A 221 -12.96 -5.80 -20.45
CA PRO A 221 -13.37 -6.06 -21.82
C PRO A 221 -13.90 -7.48 -22.05
N ALA A 222 -13.29 -8.50 -21.46
CA ALA A 222 -13.77 -9.89 -21.52
C ALA A 222 -14.87 -10.21 -20.48
N GLY A 223 -15.16 -9.31 -19.54
CA GLY A 223 -16.10 -9.58 -18.45
C GLY A 223 -15.58 -10.60 -17.43
N SER A 224 -14.26 -10.85 -17.40
CA SER A 224 -13.65 -11.90 -16.59
C SER A 224 -13.68 -11.58 -15.10
N ALA A 225 -13.81 -10.30 -14.73
CA ALA A 225 -13.85 -9.83 -13.34
C ALA A 225 -15.27 -9.72 -12.77
N ALA A 226 -16.32 -10.14 -13.51
CA ALA A 226 -17.72 -9.97 -13.09
C ALA A 226 -18.02 -10.47 -11.66
N GLY A 227 -17.40 -11.59 -11.25
CA GLY A 227 -17.53 -12.13 -9.90
C GLY A 227 -16.92 -11.22 -8.82
N ALA A 228 -15.70 -10.76 -9.03
CA ALA A 228 -14.99 -9.87 -8.09
C ALA A 228 -15.65 -8.48 -8.02
N LEU A 229 -16.10 -7.94 -9.14
CA LEU A 229 -16.75 -6.62 -9.25
C LEU A 229 -18.18 -6.59 -8.66
N ALA A 230 -18.76 -7.75 -8.35
CA ALA A 230 -20.15 -7.86 -7.95
C ALA A 230 -20.54 -6.98 -6.74
N PRO A 231 -19.72 -6.76 -5.69
CA PRO A 231 -20.05 -5.84 -4.60
C PRO A 231 -20.25 -4.39 -5.07
N LEU A 232 -19.41 -3.88 -5.98
CA LEU A 232 -19.52 -2.53 -6.53
C LEU A 232 -20.76 -2.39 -7.43
N VAL A 233 -21.03 -3.41 -8.26
CA VAL A 233 -22.18 -3.41 -9.17
C VAL A 233 -23.50 -3.51 -8.39
N ARG A 234 -23.63 -4.47 -7.48
CA ARG A 234 -24.88 -4.71 -6.73
C ARG A 234 -25.25 -3.57 -5.78
N SER A 235 -24.26 -2.91 -5.19
CA SER A 235 -24.50 -1.75 -4.31
C SER A 235 -24.97 -0.51 -5.09
N GLY A 236 -24.72 -0.45 -6.40
CA GLY A 236 -25.07 0.68 -7.25
C GLY A 236 -24.22 1.93 -7.01
N VAL A 237 -22.97 1.75 -6.55
CA VAL A 237 -22.02 2.86 -6.36
C VAL A 237 -21.36 3.30 -7.68
N LEU A 238 -21.34 2.44 -8.70
CA LEU A 238 -20.83 2.76 -10.01
C LEU A 238 -21.85 3.60 -10.81
N PRO A 239 -21.41 4.63 -11.57
CA PRO A 239 -22.30 5.45 -12.39
C PRO A 239 -22.82 4.68 -13.61
N SER A 240 -22.12 3.64 -14.04
CA SER A 240 -22.41 2.79 -15.19
C SER A 240 -21.91 1.37 -14.92
N PRO A 241 -22.45 0.34 -15.62
CA PRO A 241 -21.90 -1.01 -15.55
C PRO A 241 -20.46 -1.03 -16.10
N PRO A 242 -19.62 -2.02 -15.68
CA PRO A 242 -18.29 -2.21 -16.25
C PRO A 242 -18.32 -2.25 -17.78
N ALA A 243 -17.43 -1.49 -18.40
CA ALA A 243 -17.36 -1.38 -19.84
C ALA A 243 -16.75 -2.66 -20.45
N THR A 244 -17.53 -3.33 -21.29
CA THR A 244 -17.15 -4.58 -21.96
C THR A 244 -16.85 -4.36 -23.44
N GLY A 245 -15.94 -5.16 -24.00
CA GLY A 245 -15.52 -5.08 -25.40
C GLY A 245 -14.81 -3.76 -25.79
N ALA A 246 -14.24 -3.75 -27.00
CA ALA A 246 -13.43 -2.61 -27.48
C ALA A 246 -14.21 -1.28 -27.55
N GLN A 247 -15.50 -1.30 -27.88
CA GLN A 247 -16.32 -0.09 -27.91
C GLN A 247 -16.51 0.51 -26.50
N GLY A 248 -16.71 -0.34 -25.50
CA GLY A 248 -16.82 0.09 -24.11
C GLY A 248 -15.52 0.74 -23.63
N VAL A 249 -14.39 0.08 -23.89
CA VAL A 249 -13.03 0.59 -23.61
C VAL A 249 -12.86 2.00 -24.19
N SER A 250 -13.04 2.14 -25.51
CA SER A 250 -12.85 3.41 -26.21
C SER A 250 -13.79 4.51 -25.72
N SER A 251 -15.04 4.16 -25.36
CA SER A 251 -16.01 5.11 -24.83
C SER A 251 -15.58 5.69 -23.47
N VAL A 252 -15.17 4.83 -22.53
CA VAL A 252 -14.75 5.27 -21.18
C VAL A 252 -13.46 6.09 -21.27
N LEU A 253 -12.47 5.62 -22.02
CA LEU A 253 -11.22 6.35 -22.21
C LEU A 253 -11.45 7.72 -22.87
N ALA A 254 -12.27 7.80 -23.93
CA ALA A 254 -12.60 9.07 -24.57
C ALA A 254 -13.34 10.05 -23.64
N HIS A 255 -14.23 9.53 -22.79
CA HIS A 255 -14.93 10.35 -21.79
C HIS A 255 -13.95 10.96 -20.78
N LEU A 256 -13.07 10.13 -20.19
CA LEU A 256 -12.10 10.59 -19.20
C LEU A 256 -11.01 11.48 -19.81
N THR A 257 -10.51 11.19 -21.01
CA THR A 257 -9.56 12.08 -21.71
C THR A 257 -10.17 13.45 -21.94
N ARG A 258 -11.42 13.51 -22.42
CA ARG A 258 -12.12 14.80 -22.63
C ARG A 258 -12.26 15.58 -21.31
N ARG A 259 -12.57 14.89 -20.21
CA ARG A 259 -12.62 15.52 -18.88
C ARG A 259 -11.29 16.16 -18.53
N VAL A 260 -10.18 15.42 -18.65
CA VAL A 260 -8.84 15.93 -18.33
C VAL A 260 -8.54 17.17 -19.16
N ASP A 261 -8.74 17.12 -20.48
CA ASP A 261 -8.51 18.26 -21.38
C ASP A 261 -9.30 19.50 -20.95
N LEU A 262 -10.61 19.34 -20.67
CA LEU A 262 -11.48 20.46 -20.26
C LEU A 262 -11.04 21.09 -18.94
N VAL A 263 -10.75 20.27 -17.93
CA VAL A 263 -10.34 20.75 -16.60
C VAL A 263 -8.97 21.42 -16.67
N GLN A 264 -8.01 20.84 -17.39
CA GLN A 264 -6.70 21.45 -17.59
C GLN A 264 -6.81 22.79 -18.32
N MET A 265 -7.63 22.88 -19.37
CA MET A 265 -7.88 24.14 -20.07
C MET A 265 -8.46 25.20 -19.13
N ALA A 266 -9.45 24.84 -18.32
CA ALA A 266 -10.07 25.75 -17.36
C ALA A 266 -9.06 26.26 -16.30
N ILE A 267 -8.22 25.37 -15.76
CA ILE A 267 -7.18 25.74 -14.80
C ILE A 267 -6.16 26.68 -15.44
N ARG A 268 -5.64 26.35 -16.63
CA ARG A 268 -4.65 27.17 -17.35
C ARG A 268 -5.21 28.55 -17.71
N ALA A 269 -6.50 28.64 -18.00
CA ALA A 269 -7.18 29.91 -18.30
C ALA A 269 -7.61 30.70 -17.05
N GLY A 270 -7.46 30.14 -15.84
CA GLY A 270 -7.99 30.74 -14.61
C GLY A 270 -9.52 30.83 -14.60
N ALA A 271 -10.19 29.93 -15.32
CA ALA A 271 -11.62 29.98 -15.64
C ALA A 271 -12.35 28.71 -15.17
N ALA A 272 -12.07 28.24 -13.95
CA ALA A 272 -12.71 27.04 -13.36
C ALA A 272 -14.24 27.14 -13.36
N ASP A 273 -14.79 28.33 -13.12
CA ASP A 273 -16.24 28.59 -13.14
C ASP A 273 -16.86 28.49 -14.55
N SER A 274 -16.04 28.37 -15.60
CA SER A 274 -16.48 28.20 -17.00
C SER A 274 -16.56 26.74 -17.43
N LEU A 275 -16.35 25.80 -16.52
CA LEU A 275 -16.50 24.38 -16.83
C LEU A 275 -17.95 24.06 -17.24
N PRO A 276 -18.16 23.12 -18.18
CA PRO A 276 -19.51 22.70 -18.56
C PRO A 276 -20.31 22.26 -17.32
N PRO A 277 -21.58 22.68 -17.20
CA PRO A 277 -22.39 22.40 -16.00
C PRO A 277 -22.71 20.91 -15.82
N ASP A 278 -22.55 20.11 -16.88
CA ASP A 278 -22.72 18.66 -16.90
C ASP A 278 -21.44 17.88 -16.55
N LEU A 279 -20.31 18.57 -16.37
CA LEU A 279 -19.04 17.95 -16.00
C LEU A 279 -19.07 17.57 -14.51
N ASP A 280 -18.91 16.27 -14.23
CA ASP A 280 -18.81 15.75 -12.86
C ASP A 280 -17.59 16.38 -12.15
N PRO A 281 -17.77 17.13 -11.03
CA PRO A 281 -16.65 17.73 -10.31
C PRO A 281 -15.86 16.70 -9.50
N ALA A 282 -16.40 15.50 -9.25
CA ALA A 282 -15.77 14.48 -8.43
C ALA A 282 -14.39 14.07 -8.94
N GLU A 283 -13.52 13.65 -8.02
CA GLU A 283 -12.37 12.84 -8.38
C GLU A 283 -12.83 11.53 -9.02
N GLN A 284 -12.04 11.01 -9.96
CA GLN A 284 -12.38 9.86 -10.78
C GLN A 284 -11.32 8.79 -10.59
N LEU A 285 -11.73 7.54 -10.40
CA LEU A 285 -10.87 6.38 -10.48
C LEU A 285 -11.27 5.54 -11.68
N LEU A 286 -10.32 5.23 -12.55
CA LEU A 286 -10.49 4.24 -13.61
C LEU A 286 -9.82 2.93 -13.19
N ILE A 287 -10.61 1.88 -12.97
CA ILE A 287 -10.11 0.51 -12.83
C ILE A 287 -10.02 -0.11 -14.21
N VAL A 288 -8.85 -0.61 -14.57
CA VAL A 288 -8.60 -1.31 -15.84
C VAL A 288 -8.21 -2.74 -15.55
N ASN A 289 -9.06 -3.68 -15.95
CA ASN A 289 -8.78 -5.11 -15.92
C ASN A 289 -8.47 -5.62 -17.34
N ASP A 290 -7.84 -6.80 -17.39
CA ASP A 290 -7.70 -7.60 -18.62
C ASP A 290 -6.91 -6.87 -19.72
N PHE A 291 -6.06 -5.91 -19.34
CA PHE A 291 -5.14 -5.28 -20.27
C PHE A 291 -4.06 -6.29 -20.70
N PRO A 292 -3.75 -6.46 -22.01
CA PRO A 292 -4.14 -5.59 -23.13
C PRO A 292 -5.38 -6.01 -23.93
N HIS A 293 -6.12 -7.04 -23.51
CA HIS A 293 -7.29 -7.51 -24.25
C HIS A 293 -8.34 -6.41 -24.44
N GLY A 294 -8.77 -6.21 -25.69
CA GLY A 294 -9.77 -5.18 -26.03
C GLY A 294 -9.22 -3.75 -26.16
N PHE A 295 -7.90 -3.56 -26.02
CA PHE A 295 -7.23 -2.27 -26.23
C PHE A 295 -6.60 -2.20 -27.63
N ASP A 296 -6.91 -1.14 -28.37
CA ASP A 296 -6.19 -0.77 -29.59
C ASP A 296 -5.09 0.27 -29.29
N ASP A 297 -4.24 0.58 -30.28
CA ASP A 297 -3.12 1.53 -30.11
C ASP A 297 -3.58 2.92 -29.61
N ARG A 298 -4.79 3.32 -29.99
CA ARG A 298 -5.40 4.57 -29.54
C ARG A 298 -5.75 4.50 -28.06
N ALA A 299 -6.41 3.41 -27.63
CA ALA A 299 -6.76 3.17 -26.24
C ALA A 299 -5.50 3.13 -25.36
N VAL A 300 -4.44 2.48 -25.82
CA VAL A 300 -3.13 2.47 -25.13
C VAL A 300 -2.56 3.88 -24.99
N THR A 301 -2.62 4.68 -26.06
CA THR A 301 -2.16 6.08 -26.01
C THR A 301 -2.97 6.92 -25.02
N GLN A 302 -4.30 6.75 -25.01
CA GLN A 302 -5.18 7.45 -24.07
C GLN A 302 -4.92 7.01 -22.62
N LEU A 303 -4.69 5.72 -22.38
CA LEU A 303 -4.37 5.19 -21.06
C LEU A 303 -3.09 5.81 -20.50
N ARG A 304 -2.05 5.93 -21.33
CA ARG A 304 -0.81 6.62 -20.96
C ARG A 304 -1.03 8.09 -20.66
N TYR A 305 -1.76 8.79 -21.52
CA TYR A 305 -2.12 10.18 -21.28
C TYR A 305 -2.87 10.37 -19.96
N LEU A 306 -3.83 9.48 -19.64
CA LEU A 306 -4.55 9.53 -18.37
C LEU A 306 -3.64 9.27 -17.17
N ALA A 307 -2.66 8.37 -17.29
CA ALA A 307 -1.70 8.12 -16.21
C ALA A 307 -0.77 9.31 -15.97
N ASP A 308 -0.35 10.01 -17.02
CA ASP A 308 0.58 11.13 -16.93
C ASP A 308 -0.10 12.45 -16.54
N GLU A 309 -1.25 12.76 -17.16
CA GLU A 309 -1.93 14.06 -17.02
C GLU A 309 -3.12 14.03 -16.06
N GLY A 310 -3.75 12.86 -15.88
CA GLY A 310 -4.97 12.68 -15.10
C GLY A 310 -4.84 13.06 -13.62
N PRO A 311 -3.81 12.61 -12.87
CA PRO A 311 -3.73 12.86 -11.43
C PRO A 311 -3.77 14.34 -11.06
N SER A 312 -3.18 15.20 -11.90
CA SER A 312 -3.16 16.66 -11.69
C SER A 312 -4.55 17.32 -11.68
N VAL A 313 -5.56 16.63 -12.22
CA VAL A 313 -6.95 17.08 -12.32
C VAL A 313 -7.94 16.05 -11.76
N GLY A 314 -7.47 15.19 -10.85
CA GLY A 314 -8.32 14.24 -10.12
C GLY A 314 -8.83 13.06 -10.96
N VAL A 315 -8.06 12.59 -11.95
CA VAL A 315 -8.32 11.33 -12.65
C VAL A 315 -7.20 10.34 -12.37
N HIS A 316 -7.50 9.30 -11.59
CA HIS A 316 -6.54 8.30 -11.12
C HIS A 316 -6.73 6.97 -11.83
N LEU A 317 -5.64 6.26 -12.04
CA LEU A 317 -5.63 4.95 -12.70
C LEU A 317 -5.35 3.83 -11.68
N MET A 318 -6.10 2.74 -11.76
CA MET A 318 -5.82 1.49 -11.07
C MET A 318 -5.77 0.36 -12.10
N MET A 319 -4.56 -0.07 -12.45
CA MET A 319 -4.31 -1.17 -13.36
C MET A 319 -4.33 -2.50 -12.62
N VAL A 320 -5.07 -3.47 -13.14
CA VAL A 320 -4.95 -4.89 -12.77
C VAL A 320 -4.43 -5.61 -14.00
N ALA A 321 -3.14 -5.92 -13.99
CA ALA A 321 -2.46 -6.41 -15.18
C ALA A 321 -1.20 -7.21 -14.82
N ASP A 322 -0.87 -8.17 -15.69
CA ASP A 322 0.44 -8.80 -15.76
C ASP A 322 1.30 -8.03 -16.77
N ARG A 323 2.46 -7.55 -16.32
CA ARG A 323 3.39 -6.82 -17.20
C ARG A 323 3.92 -7.71 -18.34
N GLU A 324 4.05 -9.01 -18.13
CA GLU A 324 4.52 -9.94 -19.18
C GLU A 324 3.50 -10.08 -20.31
N GLU A 325 2.19 -10.08 -19.99
CA GLU A 325 1.11 -10.11 -20.98
C GLU A 325 1.06 -8.82 -21.84
N ALA A 326 1.53 -7.70 -21.29
CA ALA A 326 1.66 -6.42 -21.99
C ALA A 326 3.00 -6.24 -22.73
N SER A 327 3.85 -7.26 -22.79
CA SER A 327 5.22 -7.17 -23.31
C SER A 327 5.31 -6.76 -24.78
N GLU A 328 4.25 -6.98 -25.58
CA GLU A 328 4.19 -6.56 -26.99
C GLU A 328 4.24 -5.04 -27.17
N TYR A 329 3.73 -4.28 -26.20
CA TYR A 329 3.84 -2.83 -26.18
C TYR A 329 5.21 -2.38 -25.64
N GLY A 330 5.98 -3.29 -25.04
CA GLY A 330 7.42 -3.13 -24.76
C GLY A 330 7.78 -1.81 -24.05
N PRO A 331 8.82 -1.09 -24.51
CA PRO A 331 9.29 0.17 -23.91
C PRO A 331 8.25 1.31 -23.88
N VAL A 332 7.17 1.21 -24.66
CA VAL A 332 6.10 2.22 -24.73
C VAL A 332 5.37 2.33 -23.39
N LEU A 333 5.21 1.21 -22.68
CA LEU A 333 4.53 1.16 -21.38
C LEU A 333 5.47 1.24 -20.17
N ASP A 334 6.78 1.18 -20.37
CA ASP A 334 7.74 1.29 -19.27
C ASP A 334 7.54 2.55 -18.40
N PRO A 335 7.29 3.75 -18.97
CA PRO A 335 6.98 4.93 -18.16
C PRO A 335 5.69 4.78 -17.35
N LEU A 336 4.64 4.17 -17.93
CA LEU A 336 3.37 3.91 -17.24
C LEU A 336 3.59 3.04 -16.00
N TRP A 337 4.29 1.91 -16.14
CA TRP A 337 4.54 1.02 -15.00
C TRP A 337 5.36 1.67 -13.89
N ARG A 338 6.26 2.60 -14.24
CA ARG A 338 7.09 3.34 -13.27
C ARG A 338 6.34 4.48 -12.57
N SER A 339 5.30 5.03 -13.19
CA SER A 339 4.51 6.12 -12.60
C SER A 339 3.46 5.62 -11.61
N LEU A 340 3.07 4.34 -11.71
CA LEU A 340 2.11 3.69 -10.82
C LEU A 340 2.78 3.10 -9.58
N LEU A 341 2.09 3.15 -8.44
CA LEU A 341 2.46 2.40 -7.25
C LEU A 341 2.16 0.91 -7.48
N ARG A 342 3.21 0.09 -7.60
CA ARG A 342 3.07 -1.37 -7.64
C ARG A 342 2.64 -1.91 -6.27
N VAL A 343 1.61 -2.74 -6.27
CA VAL A 343 1.15 -3.57 -5.14
C VAL A 343 0.81 -4.96 -5.66
N THR A 344 0.68 -5.95 -4.78
CA THR A 344 0.51 -7.36 -5.16
C THR A 344 -0.73 -7.99 -4.54
N PRO A 345 -1.40 -8.93 -5.22
CA PRO A 345 -2.58 -9.63 -4.69
C PRO A 345 -2.26 -10.64 -3.58
N VAL A 346 -0.97 -10.87 -3.31
CA VAL A 346 -0.43 -11.77 -2.28
C VAL A 346 0.77 -11.11 -1.62
N ALA A 347 1.23 -11.67 -0.50
CA ALA A 347 2.41 -11.15 0.19
C ALA A 347 3.65 -11.20 -0.70
N ASP A 348 4.37 -10.08 -0.86
CA ASP A 348 5.55 -9.96 -1.72
C ASP A 348 6.51 -8.86 -1.21
N ASP A 349 7.83 -9.13 -1.23
CA ASP A 349 8.88 -8.30 -0.63
C ASP A 349 9.53 -7.32 -1.63
N HIS A 350 8.70 -6.51 -2.27
CA HIS A 350 9.12 -5.67 -3.39
C HIS A 350 9.17 -4.17 -3.09
N LEU A 351 8.68 -3.74 -1.93
CA LEU A 351 8.68 -2.32 -1.55
C LEU A 351 9.95 -1.99 -0.78
N ALA A 352 10.71 -1.02 -1.27
CA ALA A 352 11.91 -0.53 -0.59
C ALA A 352 11.60 0.73 0.23
N ASP A 353 12.09 0.81 1.47
CA ASP A 353 12.06 2.07 2.21
C ASP A 353 13.04 3.10 1.61
N PRO A 354 12.79 4.42 1.79
CA PRO A 354 13.59 5.45 1.16
C PRO A 354 14.92 5.76 1.88
N TRP A 355 15.22 5.12 3.01
CA TRP A 355 16.38 5.48 3.85
C TRP A 355 17.52 4.47 3.74
N VAL A 356 17.22 3.21 4.02
CA VAL A 356 18.17 2.10 4.08
C VAL A 356 17.97 1.17 2.89
N GLY A 357 16.76 1.13 2.33
CA GLY A 357 16.41 0.29 1.21
C GLY A 357 16.13 -1.15 1.61
N HIS A 358 15.57 -1.39 2.81
CA HIS A 358 15.09 -2.73 3.16
C HIS A 358 13.97 -3.14 2.23
N ALA A 359 13.96 -4.42 1.83
CA ALA A 359 12.82 -5.02 1.15
C ALA A 359 11.73 -5.35 2.18
N TRP A 360 10.64 -4.59 2.14
CA TRP A 360 9.45 -4.78 2.96
C TRP A 360 8.48 -5.71 2.27
N THR A 361 7.98 -6.69 3.03
CA THR A 361 6.87 -7.53 2.59
C THR A 361 5.59 -6.73 2.69
N TYR A 362 4.97 -6.47 1.53
CA TYR A 362 3.63 -5.92 1.43
C TYR A 362 2.59 -7.02 1.62
N GLU A 363 1.64 -6.85 2.54
CA GLU A 363 0.45 -7.68 2.65
C GLU A 363 -0.79 -6.92 2.12
N PRO A 364 -1.54 -7.49 1.15
CA PRO A 364 -2.73 -6.85 0.62
C PRO A 364 -3.88 -6.83 1.63
N PRO A 365 -4.79 -5.84 1.55
CA PRO A 365 -5.95 -5.78 2.42
C PRO A 365 -6.86 -6.99 2.22
N ARG A 366 -7.48 -7.45 3.30
CA ARG A 366 -8.46 -8.54 3.29
C ARG A 366 -9.64 -8.21 4.18
N THR A 367 -10.83 -8.67 3.81
CA THR A 367 -11.97 -8.68 4.73
C THR A 367 -11.93 -9.93 5.60
N PRO A 368 -12.43 -9.88 6.85
CA PRO A 368 -12.55 -11.08 7.66
C PRO A 368 -13.42 -12.13 6.94
N PRO A 369 -13.04 -13.42 6.96
CA PRO A 369 -13.83 -14.47 6.33
C PRO A 369 -15.29 -14.47 6.82
N GLY A 370 -16.24 -14.46 5.88
CA GLY A 370 -17.68 -14.42 6.18
C GLY A 370 -18.22 -13.06 6.66
N SER A 371 -17.40 -12.01 6.68
CA SER A 371 -17.84 -10.67 7.05
C SER A 371 -18.67 -10.01 5.95
N ALA A 372 -19.73 -9.31 6.34
CA ALA A 372 -20.55 -8.46 5.47
C ALA A 372 -20.05 -7.00 5.42
N VAL A 373 -18.91 -6.69 6.06
CA VAL A 373 -18.42 -5.31 6.25
C VAL A 373 -18.33 -4.51 4.95
N LEU A 374 -17.86 -5.15 3.86
CA LEU A 374 -17.73 -4.51 2.56
C LEU A 374 -19.10 -4.14 1.98
N ASP A 375 -20.04 -5.09 1.97
CA ASP A 375 -21.39 -4.87 1.45
C ASP A 375 -22.13 -3.80 2.28
N ASP A 376 -22.01 -3.83 3.61
CA ASP A 376 -22.63 -2.85 4.52
C ASP A 376 -22.10 -1.43 4.32
N VAL A 377 -20.77 -1.29 4.15
CA VAL A 377 -20.13 0.01 3.91
C VAL A 377 -20.54 0.56 2.54
N LEU A 378 -20.50 -0.27 1.49
CA LEU A 378 -20.94 0.13 0.14
C LEU A 378 -22.42 0.50 0.11
N ALA A 379 -23.28 -0.19 0.86
CA ALA A 379 -24.70 0.17 0.98
C ALA A 379 -24.89 1.56 1.62
N ARG A 380 -24.11 1.89 2.66
CA ARG A 380 -24.12 3.22 3.31
C ARG A 380 -23.61 4.31 2.36
N VAL A 381 -22.53 4.05 1.62
CA VAL A 381 -22.02 4.95 0.59
C VAL A 381 -23.08 5.21 -0.49
N ALA A 382 -23.67 4.14 -1.04
CA ALA A 382 -24.69 4.25 -2.07
C ALA A 382 -25.93 5.01 -1.57
N HIS A 383 -26.33 4.82 -0.31
CA HIS A 383 -27.42 5.58 0.31
C HIS A 383 -27.07 7.07 0.37
N ALA A 384 -25.89 7.42 0.89
CA ALA A 384 -25.46 8.81 1.02
C ALA A 384 -25.34 9.53 -0.34
N ARG A 385 -24.87 8.85 -1.40
CA ARG A 385 -24.85 9.41 -2.76
C ARG A 385 -26.24 9.81 -3.24
N ARG A 386 -27.25 8.95 -2.99
CA ARG A 386 -28.64 9.20 -3.37
C ARG A 386 -29.31 10.31 -2.55
N THR A 387 -28.98 10.41 -1.25
CA THR A 387 -29.63 11.38 -0.35
C THR A 387 -28.92 12.72 -0.29
N GLY A 388 -27.61 12.78 -0.54
CA GLY A 388 -26.80 14.01 -0.52
C GLY A 388 -27.06 14.96 -1.70
N HIS A 389 -28.01 14.63 -2.57
CA HIS A 389 -28.59 15.55 -3.56
C HIS A 389 -29.76 16.39 -3.00
N ARG A 390 -30.10 16.25 -1.71
CA ARG A 390 -31.09 17.07 -0.98
C ARG A 390 -30.43 17.80 0.17
#